data_AF-A0A6N7EUL6-F1
#
_entry.id   AF-A0A6N7EUL6-F1
#
_cell.length_a   1.000
_cell.length_b   1.000
_cell.length_c   1.000
_cell.angle_alpha   90.00
_cell.angle_beta   90.00
_cell.angle_gamma   90.00
#
_symmetry.space_group_name_H-M   'P 1'
#
loop_
_entity.id
_entity.type
_entity.pdbx_description
1 polymer ?
#
loop_
_entity_poly.entity_id
_entity_poly.type
_entity_poly.pdbx_seq_one_letter_code
_entity_poly.pdbx_strand_id
1 'polypeptide(L)'
;MTTTEKLKSILTEKFVSEDGYEYKAELKEGLTDQQINELAKRLPTGQVPTEIRELLTFASGFKFFGLEEVTFDGVRTFGFEEFFPNSVELAGDGFGNFWILDVDKNGNWGGVFYVCHDPAVIAKHSDNLTQFIEHVNDFGKNGNKSNLGIIHEKVVMDIWSKDNGFIELENARQSNDTTLKKFALSLPDNFVVAGLRNKPNQSGFAWGKFGPNIDRTKRHETELIWGIEKPVKRGLLSKLFGR
;
A
#
# COMPACT_ATOMS: atom_id res chain seq x y z
N MET A 1 -18.96 1.35 -11.68
CA MET A 1 -19.05 -0.10 -11.43
C MET A 1 -18.66 -0.33 -9.98
N THR A 2 -19.35 -1.24 -9.29
CA THR A 2 -18.92 -1.70 -7.96
C THR A 2 -17.66 -2.54 -8.06
N THR A 3 -16.99 -2.77 -6.93
CA THR A 3 -15.82 -3.64 -6.87
C THR A 3 -16.13 -5.05 -7.40
N THR A 4 -17.28 -5.62 -7.01
CA THR A 4 -17.75 -6.95 -7.45
C THR A 4 -18.03 -6.99 -8.95
N GLU A 5 -18.68 -5.96 -9.51
CA GLU A 5 -18.90 -5.85 -10.96
C GLU A 5 -17.58 -5.80 -11.71
N LYS A 6 -16.60 -5.07 -11.17
CA LYS A 6 -15.27 -4.99 -11.78
C LYS A 6 -14.55 -6.33 -11.76
N LEU A 7 -14.59 -7.06 -10.65
CA LEU A 7 -14.05 -8.42 -10.58
C LEU A 7 -14.71 -9.35 -11.62
N LYS A 8 -16.05 -9.32 -11.73
CA LYS A 8 -16.78 -10.10 -12.74
C LYS A 8 -16.32 -9.81 -14.16
N SER A 9 -15.94 -8.55 -14.47
CA SER A 9 -15.44 -8.20 -15.81
C SER A 9 -14.15 -8.95 -16.16
N ILE A 10 -13.23 -9.14 -15.21
CA ILE A 10 -11.96 -9.86 -15.44
C ILE A 10 -12.19 -11.32 -15.80
N LEU A 11 -13.21 -11.97 -15.23
CA LEU A 11 -13.49 -13.39 -15.45
C LEU A 11 -13.91 -13.70 -16.89
N THR A 12 -14.34 -12.68 -17.64
CA THR A 12 -14.72 -12.81 -19.04
C THR A 12 -13.54 -12.70 -20.01
N GLU A 13 -12.41 -12.21 -19.51
CA GLU A 13 -11.21 -11.97 -20.30
C GLU A 13 -10.44 -13.27 -20.55
N LYS A 14 -9.61 -13.23 -21.58
CA LYS A 14 -8.56 -14.22 -21.83
C LYS A 14 -7.24 -13.47 -21.91
N PHE A 15 -6.25 -13.97 -21.19
CA PHE A 15 -4.92 -13.40 -21.14
C PHE A 15 -3.91 -14.36 -21.75
N VAL A 16 -2.73 -13.83 -22.06
CA VAL A 16 -1.59 -14.61 -22.59
C VAL A 16 -0.40 -14.33 -21.68
N SER A 17 0.24 -15.38 -21.17
CA SER A 17 1.44 -15.26 -20.34
C SER A 17 2.65 -14.84 -21.16
N GLU A 18 3.77 -14.52 -20.49
CA GLU A 18 5.03 -14.21 -21.16
C GLU A 18 5.55 -15.36 -22.03
N ASP A 19 5.25 -16.60 -21.65
CA ASP A 19 5.57 -17.82 -22.40
C ASP A 19 4.56 -18.13 -23.52
N GLY A 20 3.54 -17.30 -23.71
CA GLY A 20 2.52 -17.47 -24.76
C GLY A 20 1.36 -18.41 -24.39
N TYR A 21 1.23 -18.81 -23.12
CA TYR A 21 0.12 -19.68 -22.69
C TYR A 21 -1.14 -18.86 -22.40
N GLU A 22 -2.28 -19.31 -22.94
CA GLU A 22 -3.58 -18.73 -22.59
C GLU A 22 -3.95 -19.08 -21.14
N TYR A 23 -4.45 -18.09 -20.40
CA TYR A 23 -4.99 -18.30 -19.06
C TYR A 23 -6.18 -17.37 -18.78
N LYS A 24 -6.87 -17.65 -17.68
CA LYS A 24 -7.98 -16.83 -17.15
C LYS A 24 -7.79 -16.61 -15.66
N ALA A 25 -8.42 -15.56 -15.14
CA ALA A 25 -8.55 -15.41 -13.70
C ALA A 25 -9.46 -16.51 -13.12
N GLU A 26 -9.06 -17.09 -11.99
CA GLU A 26 -9.82 -18.14 -11.31
C GLU A 26 -10.24 -17.65 -9.92
N LEU A 27 -11.54 -17.62 -9.62
CA LEU A 27 -12.02 -17.17 -8.32
C LEU A 27 -11.61 -18.14 -7.19
N LYS A 28 -11.27 -17.57 -6.04
CA LYS A 28 -11.27 -18.29 -4.76
C LYS A 28 -12.70 -18.37 -4.24
N GLU A 29 -12.97 -19.38 -3.41
CA GLU A 29 -14.29 -19.55 -2.80
C GLU A 29 -14.70 -18.30 -2.01
N GLY A 30 -15.98 -17.92 -2.11
CA GLY A 30 -16.55 -16.86 -1.30
C GLY A 30 -16.59 -17.22 0.19
N LEU A 31 -16.64 -16.21 1.03
CA LEU A 31 -16.74 -16.37 2.48
C LEU A 31 -18.20 -16.46 2.93
N THR A 32 -18.44 -17.29 3.94
CA THR A 32 -19.72 -17.32 4.67
C THR A 32 -19.87 -16.07 5.54
N ASP A 33 -21.10 -15.72 5.92
CA ASP A 33 -21.36 -14.61 6.84
C ASP A 33 -20.60 -14.74 8.17
N GLN A 34 -20.45 -15.97 8.68
CA GLN A 34 -19.67 -16.22 9.88
C GLN A 34 -18.20 -15.87 9.68
N GLN A 35 -17.58 -16.31 8.58
CA GLN A 35 -16.18 -15.99 8.26
C GLN A 35 -15.99 -14.47 8.07
N ILE A 36 -16.92 -13.79 7.40
CA ILE A 36 -16.86 -12.33 7.24
C ILE A 36 -16.99 -11.63 8.60
N ASN A 37 -17.84 -12.13 9.51
CA ASN A 37 -17.96 -11.58 10.85
C ASN A 37 -16.69 -11.79 11.69
N GLU A 38 -16.01 -12.94 11.56
CA GLU A 38 -14.70 -13.16 12.20
C GLU A 38 -13.61 -12.26 11.60
N LEU A 39 -13.60 -12.05 10.28
CA LEU A 39 -12.72 -11.09 9.62
C LEU A 39 -12.96 -9.67 10.15
N ALA A 40 -14.22 -9.26 10.28
CA ALA A 40 -14.62 -7.92 10.71
C ALA A 40 -14.06 -7.55 12.09
N LYS A 41 -13.92 -8.52 13.00
CA LYS A 41 -13.34 -8.30 14.35
C LYS A 41 -11.88 -7.80 14.31
N ARG A 42 -11.17 -8.01 13.20
CA ARG A 42 -9.79 -7.55 13.01
C ARG A 42 -9.71 -6.12 12.44
N LEU A 43 -10.83 -5.55 12.00
CA LEU A 43 -10.92 -4.19 11.49
C LEU A 43 -11.18 -3.16 12.62
N PRO A 44 -10.80 -1.88 12.44
CA PRO A 44 -10.96 -0.83 13.46
C PRO A 44 -12.35 -0.69 14.05
N THR A 45 -13.37 -0.86 13.22
CA THR A 45 -14.78 -0.67 13.60
C THR A 45 -15.49 -1.96 13.98
N GLY A 46 -14.82 -3.12 13.87
CA GLY A 46 -15.48 -4.41 14.00
C GLY A 46 -16.47 -4.72 12.86
N GLN A 47 -16.43 -3.96 11.77
CA GLN A 47 -17.40 -4.04 10.66
C GLN A 47 -16.69 -4.04 9.31
N VAL A 48 -17.27 -4.79 8.36
CA VAL A 48 -16.88 -4.77 6.93
C VAL A 48 -17.92 -3.93 6.18
N PRO A 49 -17.51 -2.96 5.34
CA PRO A 49 -18.44 -2.18 4.52
C PRO A 49 -19.33 -3.08 3.65
N THR A 50 -20.58 -2.68 3.41
CA THR A 50 -21.56 -3.52 2.68
C THR A 50 -21.06 -3.96 1.30
N GLU A 51 -20.45 -3.06 0.54
CA GLU A 51 -19.87 -3.39 -0.77
C GLU A 51 -18.77 -4.45 -0.67
N ILE A 52 -17.93 -4.38 0.37
CA ILE A 52 -16.86 -5.34 0.60
C ILE A 52 -17.40 -6.67 1.10
N ARG A 53 -18.48 -6.66 1.90
CA ARG A 53 -19.18 -7.90 2.28
C ARG A 53 -19.72 -8.61 1.04
N GLU A 54 -20.36 -7.88 0.13
CA GLU A 54 -20.83 -8.45 -1.14
C GLU A 54 -19.67 -9.07 -1.94
N LEU A 55 -18.55 -8.36 -2.05
CA LEU A 55 -17.34 -8.87 -2.70
C LEU A 55 -16.85 -10.17 -2.07
N LEU A 56 -16.69 -10.19 -0.74
CA LEU A 56 -16.18 -11.36 0.00
C LEU A 56 -17.14 -12.55 -0.08
N THR A 57 -18.46 -12.32 -0.06
CA THR A 57 -19.45 -13.38 -0.29
C THR A 57 -19.34 -13.95 -1.71
N PHE A 58 -19.04 -13.10 -2.70
CA PHE A 58 -18.85 -13.54 -4.07
C PHE A 58 -17.53 -14.31 -4.27
N ALA A 59 -16.42 -13.80 -3.73
CA ALA A 59 -15.11 -14.43 -3.76
C ALA A 59 -14.19 -13.82 -2.69
N SER A 60 -13.41 -14.66 -1.99
CA SER A 60 -12.33 -14.18 -1.10
C SER A 60 -11.14 -13.60 -1.86
N GLY A 61 -11.08 -13.80 -3.17
CA GLY A 61 -9.96 -13.42 -4.02
C GLY A 61 -10.00 -14.11 -5.38
N PHE A 62 -8.90 -14.08 -6.11
CA PHE A 62 -8.74 -14.79 -7.37
C PHE A 62 -7.26 -15.06 -7.68
N LYS A 63 -6.98 -16.17 -8.36
CA LYS A 63 -5.65 -16.45 -8.92
C LYS A 63 -5.45 -15.65 -10.19
N PHE A 64 -4.25 -15.11 -10.34
CA PHE A 64 -3.88 -14.32 -11.50
C PHE A 64 -2.40 -14.54 -11.83
N PHE A 65 -2.11 -14.95 -13.06
CA PHE A 65 -0.73 -15.17 -13.49
C PHE A 65 0.07 -13.86 -13.39
N GLY A 66 1.24 -13.92 -12.77
CA GLY A 66 2.10 -12.76 -12.48
C GLY A 66 1.90 -12.11 -11.11
N LEU A 67 0.84 -12.45 -10.35
CA LEU A 67 0.65 -12.01 -8.96
C LEU A 67 0.44 -13.18 -7.98
N GLU A 68 0.63 -14.43 -8.45
CA GLU A 68 0.21 -15.69 -7.80
C GLU A 68 -1.29 -15.73 -7.45
N GLU A 69 -1.72 -14.90 -6.51
CA GLU A 69 -3.11 -14.63 -6.17
C GLU A 69 -3.34 -13.19 -5.68
N VAL A 70 -4.57 -12.74 -5.86
CA VAL A 70 -5.12 -11.56 -5.22
C VAL A 70 -6.13 -12.01 -4.17
N THR A 71 -6.01 -11.50 -2.94
CA THR A 71 -6.93 -11.78 -1.83
C THR A 71 -7.61 -10.51 -1.33
N PHE A 72 -8.78 -10.65 -0.72
CA PHE A 72 -9.52 -9.55 -0.10
C PHE A 72 -9.72 -9.76 1.40
N ASP A 73 -9.25 -10.88 1.95
CA ASP A 73 -9.41 -11.28 3.36
C ASP A 73 -8.10 -11.31 4.15
N GLY A 74 -6.99 -10.85 3.55
CA GLY A 74 -5.67 -10.65 4.18
C GLY A 74 -5.61 -9.51 5.21
N VAL A 75 -6.62 -9.38 6.08
CA VAL A 75 -6.66 -8.33 7.10
C VAL A 75 -5.58 -8.55 8.14
N ARG A 76 -4.68 -7.57 8.27
CA ARG A 76 -3.55 -7.53 9.23
C ARG A 76 -2.60 -8.73 9.13
N THR A 77 -2.25 -9.14 7.91
CA THR A 77 -1.25 -10.20 7.66
C THR A 77 0.13 -9.67 7.27
N PHE A 78 0.20 -8.40 6.85
CA PHE A 78 1.40 -7.80 6.22
C PHE A 78 2.58 -7.55 7.18
N GLY A 79 2.33 -7.19 8.45
CA GLY A 79 3.41 -6.95 9.43
C GLY A 79 4.18 -5.63 9.26
N PHE A 80 3.51 -4.57 8.81
CA PHE A 80 4.07 -3.23 8.59
C PHE A 80 3.15 -2.14 9.20
N GLU A 81 2.64 -2.42 10.39
CA GLU A 81 1.60 -1.64 11.08
C GLU A 81 2.03 -0.21 11.40
N GLU A 82 3.33 0.08 11.47
CA GLU A 82 3.85 1.44 11.67
C GLU A 82 3.51 2.36 10.48
N PHE A 83 3.46 1.80 9.27
CA PHE A 83 3.06 2.50 8.05
C PHE A 83 1.58 2.34 7.76
N PHE A 84 1.02 1.16 8.01
CA PHE A 84 -0.36 0.82 7.70
C PHE A 84 -0.99 0.11 8.90
N PRO A 85 -1.46 0.87 9.92
CA PRO A 85 -1.95 0.30 11.18
C PRO A 85 -3.12 -0.66 11.02
N ASN A 86 -3.90 -0.46 9.95
CA ASN A 86 -4.92 -1.41 9.52
C ASN A 86 -4.83 -1.52 8.00
N SER A 87 -4.72 -2.74 7.53
CA SER A 87 -4.56 -3.00 6.10
C SER A 87 -5.13 -4.35 5.72
N VAL A 88 -5.34 -4.50 4.42
CA VAL A 88 -5.59 -5.78 3.76
C VAL A 88 -4.42 -6.01 2.82
N GLU A 89 -3.69 -7.09 3.03
CA GLU A 89 -2.72 -7.57 2.06
C GLU A 89 -3.48 -8.15 0.86
N LEU A 90 -3.32 -7.52 -0.29
CA LEU A 90 -4.03 -7.92 -1.50
C LEU A 90 -3.23 -8.93 -2.31
N ALA A 91 -1.92 -8.75 -2.43
CA ALA A 91 -1.06 -9.65 -3.19
C ALA A 91 0.39 -9.50 -2.73
N GLY A 92 1.22 -10.50 -3.04
CA GLY A 92 2.67 -10.46 -2.91
C GLY A 92 3.34 -11.03 -4.15
N ASP A 93 4.59 -10.64 -4.40
CA ASP A 93 5.36 -11.15 -5.54
C ASP A 93 6.30 -12.33 -5.18
N GLY A 94 6.29 -12.76 -3.91
CA GLY A 94 7.18 -13.82 -3.40
C GLY A 94 8.63 -13.34 -3.13
N PHE A 95 8.96 -12.10 -3.45
CA PHE A 95 10.27 -11.48 -3.23
C PHE A 95 10.22 -10.40 -2.16
N GLY A 96 9.21 -10.43 -1.28
CA GLY A 96 9.09 -9.47 -0.18
C GLY A 96 8.47 -8.13 -0.60
N ASN A 97 7.82 -8.06 -1.76
CA ASN A 97 7.04 -6.88 -2.15
C ASN A 97 5.55 -7.19 -2.15
N PHE A 98 4.75 -6.21 -1.77
CA PHE A 98 3.33 -6.42 -1.46
C PHE A 98 2.45 -5.30 -2.00
N TRP A 99 1.25 -5.66 -2.42
CA TRP A 99 0.15 -4.73 -2.64
C TRP A 99 -0.75 -4.74 -1.43
N ILE A 100 -0.89 -3.58 -0.79
CA ILE A 100 -1.65 -3.44 0.44
C ILE A 100 -2.71 -2.37 0.28
N LEU A 101 -3.91 -2.66 0.75
CA LEU A 101 -5.00 -1.72 0.86
C LEU A 101 -4.95 -1.07 2.25
N ASP A 102 -4.91 0.25 2.30
CA ASP A 102 -5.00 1.01 3.56
C ASP A 102 -6.45 1.02 4.07
N VAL A 103 -6.63 0.74 5.36
CA VAL A 103 -7.93 0.88 6.04
C VAL A 103 -7.78 1.95 7.11
N ASP A 104 -8.54 3.03 6.97
CA ASP A 104 -8.45 4.12 7.95
C ASP A 104 -9.07 3.72 9.30
N LYS A 105 -8.86 4.55 10.33
CA LYS A 105 -9.40 4.29 11.68
C LYS A 105 -10.94 4.19 11.73
N ASN A 106 -11.63 4.72 10.72
CA ASN A 106 -13.08 4.68 10.62
C ASN A 106 -13.57 3.44 9.83
N GLY A 107 -12.66 2.55 9.42
CA GLY A 107 -12.98 1.35 8.67
C GLY A 107 -13.20 1.59 7.18
N ASN A 108 -12.83 2.76 6.64
CA ASN A 108 -12.92 3.03 5.21
C ASN A 108 -11.78 2.33 4.47
N TRP A 109 -12.12 1.59 3.42
CA TRP A 109 -11.17 0.93 2.53
C TRP A 109 -10.66 1.95 1.50
N GLY A 110 -9.43 2.41 1.69
CA GLY A 110 -8.82 3.53 0.97
C GLY A 110 -7.96 3.10 -0.21
N GLY A 111 -6.81 3.75 -0.37
CA GLY A 111 -5.89 3.50 -1.48
C GLY A 111 -5.14 2.18 -1.37
N VAL A 112 -4.70 1.67 -2.52
CA VAL A 112 -3.77 0.55 -2.60
C VAL A 112 -2.36 1.09 -2.80
N PHE A 113 -1.40 0.50 -2.09
CA PHE A 113 0.01 0.85 -2.13
C PHE A 113 0.83 -0.37 -2.50
N TYR A 114 1.87 -0.14 -3.31
CA TYR A 114 2.94 -1.11 -3.50
C TYR A 114 4.04 -0.81 -2.50
N VAL A 115 4.37 -1.79 -1.66
CA VAL A 115 5.42 -1.70 -0.66
C VAL A 115 6.56 -2.60 -1.10
N CYS A 116 7.67 -1.97 -1.51
CA CYS A 116 8.88 -2.64 -1.94
C CYS A 116 9.88 -2.69 -0.80
N HIS A 117 10.55 -3.83 -0.62
CA HIS A 117 11.56 -4.01 0.42
C HIS A 117 12.97 -3.59 -0.04
N ASP A 118 13.31 -3.75 -1.33
CA ASP A 118 14.62 -3.37 -1.90
C ASP A 118 14.51 -2.89 -3.37
N PRO A 119 14.64 -1.57 -3.65
CA PRO A 119 14.84 -0.51 -2.66
C PRO A 119 13.57 -0.29 -1.81
N ALA A 120 13.79 -0.07 -0.52
CA ALA A 120 12.75 0.20 0.48
C ALA A 120 11.92 1.46 0.16
N VAL A 121 10.80 1.27 -0.54
CA VAL A 121 9.92 2.29 -1.11
C VAL A 121 8.45 1.94 -0.87
N ILE A 122 7.62 2.95 -0.60
CA ILE A 122 6.16 2.87 -0.66
C ILE A 122 5.71 3.71 -1.84
N ALA A 123 4.97 3.12 -2.78
CA ALA A 123 4.37 3.79 -3.92
C ALA A 123 2.84 3.68 -3.86
N LYS A 124 2.14 4.78 -4.08
CA LYS A 124 0.68 4.78 -4.28
C LYS A 124 0.36 4.09 -5.59
N HIS A 125 -0.37 2.98 -5.53
CA HIS A 125 -0.71 2.18 -6.69
C HIS A 125 -2.07 2.55 -7.28
N SER A 126 -3.10 2.62 -6.43
CA SER A 126 -4.47 2.93 -6.83
C SER A 126 -5.19 3.74 -5.76
N ASP A 127 -6.24 4.47 -6.15
CA ASP A 127 -7.09 5.26 -5.25
C ASP A 127 -8.04 4.39 -4.42
N ASN A 128 -8.39 3.19 -4.89
CA ASN A 128 -9.26 2.24 -4.21
C ASN A 128 -9.13 0.81 -4.79
N LEU A 129 -9.83 -0.14 -4.17
CA LEU A 129 -9.83 -1.56 -4.56
C LEU A 129 -10.38 -1.79 -5.98
N THR A 130 -11.43 -1.07 -6.39
CA THR A 130 -11.98 -1.18 -7.76
C THR A 130 -10.94 -0.81 -8.81
N GLN A 131 -10.23 0.31 -8.63
CA GLN A 131 -9.16 0.73 -9.54
C GLN A 131 -7.95 -0.22 -9.48
N PHE A 132 -7.68 -0.85 -8.33
CA PHE A 132 -6.66 -1.90 -8.27
C PHE A 132 -7.02 -3.09 -9.16
N ILE A 133 -8.25 -3.59 -9.06
CA ILE A 133 -8.74 -4.68 -9.93
C ILE A 133 -8.66 -4.25 -11.41
N GLU A 134 -8.99 -3.00 -11.74
CA GLU A 134 -8.76 -2.45 -13.10
C GLU A 134 -7.31 -2.55 -13.56
N HIS A 135 -6.37 -2.17 -12.70
CA HIS A 135 -4.94 -2.25 -13.01
C HIS A 135 -4.43 -3.70 -13.13
N VAL A 136 -4.99 -4.67 -12.40
CA VAL A 136 -4.68 -6.09 -12.59
C VAL A 136 -5.16 -6.58 -13.95
N ASN A 137 -6.36 -6.20 -14.37
CA ASN A 137 -6.85 -6.52 -15.72
C ASN A 137 -5.96 -5.90 -16.81
N ASP A 138 -5.59 -4.63 -16.62
CA ASP A 138 -4.68 -3.91 -17.52
C ASP A 138 -3.31 -4.61 -17.61
N PHE A 139 -2.79 -5.10 -16.48
CA PHE A 139 -1.56 -5.89 -16.45
C PHE A 139 -1.66 -7.18 -17.26
N GLY A 140 -2.75 -7.93 -17.15
CA GLY A 140 -2.94 -9.13 -17.98
C GLY A 140 -2.95 -8.85 -19.49
N LYS A 141 -3.35 -7.64 -19.91
CA LYS A 141 -3.45 -7.23 -21.32
C LYS A 141 -2.16 -6.59 -21.84
N ASN A 142 -1.50 -5.81 -20.99
CA ASN A 142 -0.44 -4.89 -21.39
C ASN A 142 0.91 -5.19 -20.70
N GLY A 143 0.96 -6.16 -19.80
CA GLY A 143 2.16 -6.56 -19.07
C GLY A 143 2.87 -5.39 -18.41
N ASN A 144 4.17 -5.25 -18.69
CA ASN A 144 5.04 -4.21 -18.14
C ASN A 144 4.65 -2.76 -18.51
N LYS A 145 3.74 -2.55 -19.47
CA LYS A 145 3.22 -1.22 -19.84
C LYS A 145 2.02 -0.78 -19.00
N SER A 146 1.43 -1.70 -18.22
CA SER A 146 0.34 -1.38 -17.31
C SER A 146 0.81 -0.57 -16.10
N ASN A 147 -0.12 0.00 -15.34
CA ASN A 147 0.22 0.70 -14.09
C ASN A 147 0.99 -0.21 -13.11
N LEU A 148 0.58 -1.48 -12.99
CA LEU A 148 1.22 -2.45 -12.11
C LEU A 148 2.67 -2.70 -12.53
N GLY A 149 2.87 -3.01 -13.83
CA GLY A 149 4.20 -3.23 -14.38
C GLY A 149 5.10 -2.01 -14.31
N ILE A 150 4.57 -0.82 -14.60
CA ILE A 150 5.32 0.44 -14.51
C ILE A 150 5.77 0.71 -13.07
N ILE A 151 4.91 0.44 -12.08
CA ILE A 151 5.26 0.64 -10.68
C ILE A 151 6.42 -0.27 -10.28
N HIS A 152 6.28 -1.56 -10.58
CA HIS A 152 7.27 -2.59 -10.28
C HIS A 152 8.63 -2.29 -10.94
N GLU A 153 8.63 -1.99 -12.24
CA GLU A 153 9.87 -1.90 -13.04
C GLU A 153 10.58 -0.54 -12.96
N LYS A 154 9.84 0.56 -12.78
CA LYS A 154 10.38 1.91 -12.99
C LYS A 154 10.17 2.84 -11.81
N VAL A 155 8.93 2.96 -11.33
CA VAL A 155 8.55 3.99 -10.35
C VAL A 155 9.32 3.82 -9.05
N VAL A 156 9.49 2.58 -8.59
CA VAL A 156 10.26 2.25 -7.38
C VAL A 156 11.67 2.84 -7.46
N MET A 157 12.37 2.60 -8.57
CA MET A 157 13.72 3.12 -8.78
C MET A 157 13.74 4.64 -8.95
N ASP A 158 12.74 5.22 -9.60
CA ASP A 158 12.62 6.68 -9.75
C ASP A 158 12.41 7.37 -8.38
N ILE A 159 11.53 6.83 -7.53
CA ILE A 159 11.34 7.31 -6.14
C ILE A 159 12.65 7.15 -5.34
N TRP A 160 13.30 5.99 -5.44
CA TRP A 160 14.54 5.75 -4.69
C TRP A 160 15.67 6.69 -5.11
N SER A 161 15.83 6.95 -6.39
CA SER A 161 17.03 7.63 -6.93
C SER A 161 16.88 9.13 -7.15
N LYS A 162 15.68 9.62 -7.50
CA LYS A 162 15.47 11.01 -7.97
C LYS A 162 14.61 11.84 -7.03
N ASP A 163 13.49 11.29 -6.58
CA ASP A 163 12.52 11.99 -5.74
C ASP A 163 12.09 11.10 -4.58
N ASN A 164 12.85 11.21 -3.48
CA ASN A 164 12.64 10.37 -2.30
C ASN A 164 11.29 10.62 -1.60
N GLY A 165 10.48 11.57 -2.06
CA GLY A 165 9.11 11.81 -1.61
C GLY A 165 9.00 12.49 -0.25
N PHE A 166 10.10 12.99 0.30
CA PHE A 166 10.13 13.61 1.62
C PHE A 166 10.01 15.14 1.57
N ILE A 167 9.26 15.65 2.54
CA ILE A 167 9.15 17.06 2.91
C ILE A 167 10.01 17.26 4.16
N GLU A 168 10.94 18.21 4.10
CA GLU A 168 11.70 18.61 5.29
C GLU A 168 10.76 19.11 6.39
N LEU A 169 11.04 18.73 7.64
CA LEU A 169 10.12 18.93 8.76
C LEU A 169 9.77 20.41 8.97
N GLU A 170 10.75 21.31 8.88
CA GLU A 170 10.54 22.75 9.01
C GLU A 170 9.61 23.30 7.92
N ASN A 171 9.75 22.82 6.68
CA ASN A 171 8.84 23.20 5.59
C ASN A 171 7.42 22.70 5.87
N ALA A 172 7.27 21.48 6.41
CA ALA A 172 5.97 20.95 6.81
C ALA A 172 5.33 21.74 7.96
N ARG A 173 6.12 22.18 8.97
CA ARG A 173 5.68 23.02 10.09
C ARG A 173 5.24 24.43 9.65
N GLN A 174 5.79 24.93 8.56
CA GLN A 174 5.44 26.23 7.97
C GLN A 174 4.33 26.14 6.91
N SER A 175 3.83 24.94 6.61
CA SER A 175 2.81 24.75 5.57
C SER A 175 1.49 25.47 5.89
N ASN A 176 0.83 25.96 4.83
CA ASN A 176 -0.54 26.47 4.89
C ASN A 176 -1.58 25.34 5.04
N ASP A 177 -1.19 24.10 4.73
CA ASP A 177 -2.00 22.92 5.01
C ASP A 177 -2.02 22.68 6.52
N THR A 178 -3.13 23.04 7.15
CA THR A 178 -3.26 22.99 8.62
C THR A 178 -3.12 21.58 9.17
N THR A 179 -3.50 20.55 8.43
CA THR A 179 -3.36 19.15 8.87
C THR A 179 -1.91 18.70 8.78
N LEU A 180 -1.21 19.03 7.69
CA LEU A 180 0.23 18.77 7.56
C LEU A 180 1.02 19.47 8.66
N LYS A 181 0.72 20.75 8.88
CA LYS A 181 1.39 21.59 9.89
C LYS A 181 1.20 21.03 11.29
N LYS A 182 -0.04 20.71 11.68
CA LYS A 182 -0.33 20.12 13.00
C LYS A 182 0.39 18.80 13.20
N PHE A 183 0.36 17.93 12.19
CA PHE A 183 1.10 16.67 12.23
C PHE A 183 2.61 16.91 12.40
N ALA A 184 3.21 17.77 11.59
CA ALA A 184 4.63 18.08 11.65
C ALA A 184 5.07 18.75 12.97
N LEU A 185 4.22 19.57 13.57
CA LEU A 185 4.47 20.18 14.89
C LEU A 185 4.45 19.16 16.03
N SER A 186 3.81 17.99 15.84
CA SER A 186 3.81 16.89 16.83
C SER A 186 5.05 16.00 16.76
N LEU A 187 5.87 16.14 15.70
CA LEU A 187 7.05 15.31 15.48
C LEU A 187 8.31 15.95 16.08
N PRO A 188 9.22 15.15 16.65
CA PRO A 188 10.56 15.60 17.04
C PRO A 188 11.39 16.11 15.85
N ASP A 189 12.40 16.93 16.12
CA ASP A 189 13.21 17.61 15.09
C ASP A 189 14.01 16.68 14.17
N ASN A 190 14.25 15.44 14.60
CA ASN A 190 14.98 14.45 13.80
C ASN A 190 14.09 13.70 12.79
N PHE A 191 12.88 14.17 12.48
CA PHE A 191 11.99 13.53 11.52
C PHE A 191 12.03 14.19 10.13
N VAL A 192 11.54 13.48 9.11
CA VAL A 192 10.99 14.04 7.86
C VAL A 192 9.56 13.60 7.69
N VAL A 193 8.82 14.29 6.82
CA VAL A 193 7.42 13.99 6.55
C VAL A 193 7.28 13.47 5.12
N ALA A 194 6.54 12.38 4.93
CA ALA A 194 6.03 11.97 3.64
C ALA A 194 4.52 12.22 3.59
N GLY A 195 4.00 12.68 2.45
CA GLY A 195 2.58 12.97 2.27
C GLY A 195 2.08 12.55 0.91
N LEU A 196 1.10 11.65 0.88
CA LEU A 196 0.48 11.12 -0.35
C LEU A 196 -0.97 11.58 -0.55
N ARG A 197 -1.47 12.45 0.34
CA ARG A 197 -2.74 13.15 0.13
C ARG A 197 -2.74 13.87 -1.21
N ASN A 198 -3.80 13.66 -2.00
CA ASN A 198 -4.00 14.30 -3.31
C ASN A 198 -2.85 14.09 -4.30
N LYS A 199 -1.99 13.09 -4.07
CA LYS A 199 -0.94 12.71 -5.02
C LYS A 199 -1.50 11.72 -6.04
N PRO A 200 -1.06 11.80 -7.31
CA PRO A 200 -1.45 10.82 -8.31
C PRO A 200 -0.86 9.44 -7.96
N ASN A 201 -1.45 8.40 -8.56
CA ASN A 201 -0.81 7.08 -8.61
C ASN A 201 0.63 7.22 -9.13
N GLN A 202 1.50 6.28 -8.73
CA GLN A 202 2.94 6.28 -8.99
C GLN A 202 3.74 7.33 -8.19
N SER A 203 3.10 8.13 -7.34
CA SER A 203 3.82 8.91 -6.32
C SER A 203 4.19 8.02 -5.14
N GLY A 204 5.25 8.35 -4.41
CA GLY A 204 5.65 7.55 -3.26
C GLY A 204 6.76 8.20 -2.46
N PHE A 205 7.36 7.43 -1.54
CA PHE A 205 8.51 7.86 -0.76
C PHE A 205 9.41 6.69 -0.39
N ALA A 206 10.70 6.97 -0.22
CA ALA A 206 11.75 5.97 -0.02
C ALA A 206 12.04 5.74 1.48
N TRP A 207 11.17 4.98 2.16
CA TRP A 207 11.22 4.81 3.61
C TRP A 207 12.56 4.26 4.14
N GLY A 208 13.27 3.42 3.39
CA GLY A 208 14.56 2.87 3.85
C GLY A 208 15.76 3.81 3.70
N LYS A 209 15.59 5.05 3.20
CA LYS A 209 16.69 6.03 3.11
C LYS A 209 17.34 6.33 4.45
N PHE A 210 16.62 6.11 5.54
CA PHE A 210 17.05 6.41 6.90
C PHE A 210 17.40 5.14 7.70
N GLY A 211 17.46 3.99 7.03
CA GLY A 211 17.76 2.69 7.63
C GLY A 211 16.52 1.81 7.78
N PRO A 212 16.71 0.57 8.27
CA PRO A 212 15.64 -0.44 8.30
C PRO A 212 14.72 -0.33 9.52
N ASN A 213 15.02 0.57 10.47
CA ASN A 213 14.22 0.67 11.69
C ASN A 213 12.94 1.47 11.42
N ILE A 214 11.83 0.75 11.31
CA ILE A 214 10.50 1.30 11.05
C ILE A 214 9.71 1.61 12.33
N ASP A 215 10.11 1.08 13.48
CA ASP A 215 9.41 1.18 14.78
C ASP A 215 9.15 2.62 15.23
N ARG A 216 9.89 3.57 14.65
CA ARG A 216 9.81 5.00 14.96
C ARG A 216 9.06 5.81 13.92
N THR A 217 8.57 5.15 12.87
CA THR A 217 7.62 5.75 11.92
C THR A 217 6.35 6.12 12.67
N LYS A 218 5.84 7.31 12.37
CA LYS A 218 4.57 7.80 12.90
C LYS A 218 3.61 8.01 11.76
N ARG A 219 2.43 7.38 11.83
CA ARG A 219 1.35 7.55 10.87
C ARG A 219 0.31 8.53 11.42
N HIS A 220 -0.12 9.51 10.61
CA HIS A 220 -1.30 10.30 10.95
C HIS A 220 -2.56 9.40 10.95
N GLU A 221 -3.45 9.54 11.94
CA GLU A 221 -4.53 8.59 12.22
C GLU A 221 -5.52 8.32 11.06
N THR A 222 -5.72 9.27 10.16
CA THR A 222 -6.64 9.16 9.01
C THR A 222 -5.98 9.54 7.69
N GLU A 223 -5.44 10.74 7.62
CA GLU A 223 -4.82 11.29 6.40
C GLU A 223 -3.55 10.60 5.98
N LEU A 224 -3.31 10.30 4.69
CA LEU A 224 -2.07 9.72 4.12
C LEU A 224 -0.80 10.60 4.32
N ILE A 225 -0.31 10.65 5.56
CA ILE A 225 0.86 11.39 6.04
C ILE A 225 1.65 10.52 7.01
N TRP A 226 2.97 10.48 6.82
CA TRP A 226 3.90 9.72 7.65
C TRP A 226 5.04 10.62 8.12
N GLY A 227 5.51 10.41 9.35
CA GLY A 227 6.75 10.95 9.87
C GLY A 227 7.78 9.83 9.96
N ILE A 228 8.91 9.99 9.28
CA ILE A 228 10.01 9.02 9.29
C ILE A 228 11.17 9.58 10.09
N GLU A 229 11.63 8.83 11.09
CA GLU A 229 12.76 9.26 11.88
C GLU A 229 14.06 9.17 11.07
N LYS A 230 14.85 10.24 11.06
CA LYS A 230 16.22 10.24 10.59
C LYS A 230 17.13 9.69 11.69
N PRO A 231 18.07 8.78 11.36
CA PRO A 231 19.06 8.34 12.33
C PRO A 231 19.88 9.55 12.78
N VAL A 232 19.95 9.75 14.08
CA VAL A 232 20.82 10.77 14.66
C VAL A 232 22.25 10.39 14.32
N LYS A 233 22.91 11.17 13.46
CA LYS A 233 24.32 10.95 13.14
C LYS A 233 25.12 11.16 14.42
N ARG A 234 25.49 10.07 15.09
CA ARG A 234 26.52 10.06 16.13
C ARG A 234 27.79 10.63 15.49
N GLY A 235 28.15 11.86 15.85
CA GLY A 235 29.35 12.52 15.34
C GLY A 235 30.59 11.67 15.62
N LEU A 236 31.64 11.81 14.80
CA LEU A 236 32.90 11.06 14.94
C LEU A 236 33.46 11.08 16.38
N LEU A 237 33.25 12.18 17.11
CA LEU A 237 33.65 12.32 18.52
C LEU A 237 32.85 11.43 19.49
N SER A 238 31.56 11.22 19.27
CA SER A 238 30.74 10.30 20.11
C SER A 238 31.11 8.83 19.91
N LYS A 239 31.63 8.46 18.73
CA LYS A 239 32.18 7.11 18.47
C LYS A 239 33.55 6.90 19.12
N LEU A 240 34.34 7.96 19.30
CA LEU A 240 35.66 7.91 19.93
C LEU A 240 35.61 7.99 21.47
N PHE A 241 34.56 8.60 22.04
CA PHE A 241 34.49 8.86 23.49
C PHE A 241 33.34 8.16 24.22
N GLY A 242 32.66 7.19 23.59
CA GLY A 242 31.82 6.21 24.30
C GLY A 242 30.80 6.79 25.28
N ARG A 243 30.17 7.92 24.93
CA ARG A 243 29.01 8.48 25.62
C ARG A 243 27.92 8.77 24.60
#